data_AF-A0A661AL26-F1
#
_entry.id   AF-A0A661AL26-F1
#
_cell.length_a   1.000
_cell.length_b   1.000
_cell.length_c   1.000
_cell.angle_alpha   90.00
_cell.angle_beta   90.00
_cell.angle_gamma   90.00
#
_symmetry.space_group_name_H-M   'P 1'
#
loop_
_entity.id
_entity.type
_entity.pdbx_description
1 polymer ?
#
loop_
_entity_poly.entity_id
_entity_poly.type
_entity_poly.pdbx_seq_one_letter_code
_entity_poly.pdbx_strand_id
1 'polypeptide(L)'
;MNKDTVVKILDVLIIIAIVVLIYILVQPQFVRYRNQTIEAQIKANAYTVKAAIEHYIADHIGIYPKSVDDFWPYVDEEGGIINPLTGNEILKTEVHTFKYDVPQDYKDDSPGGVNSQQKGTPGSIGVGFFIPIGDTLVKHYGVIGFNKSGNPLFYLDPAKKRHIFVIYG
;
A
#
# COMPACT_ATOMS: atom_id res chain seq x y z
N MET A 1 15.21 58.61 8.32
CA MET A 1 15.43 57.30 7.66
C MET A 1 15.84 57.58 6.22
N ASN A 2 17.02 57.15 5.78
CA ASN A 2 17.50 57.44 4.42
C ASN A 2 16.66 56.68 3.39
N LYS A 3 16.37 57.30 2.24
CA LYS A 3 15.63 56.68 1.12
C LYS A 3 16.25 55.33 0.72
N ASP A 4 17.58 55.22 0.75
CA ASP A 4 18.30 53.99 0.43
C ASP A 4 18.01 52.84 1.41
N THR A 5 17.77 53.16 2.70
CA THR A 5 17.39 52.16 3.70
C THR A 5 15.97 51.64 3.44
N VAL A 6 15.06 52.52 3.01
CA VAL A 6 13.67 52.15 2.68
C VAL A 6 13.61 51.22 1.47
N VAL A 7 14.37 51.54 0.40
CA VAL A 7 14.42 50.70 -0.81
C VAL A 7 14.98 49.32 -0.49
N LYS A 8 16.07 49.22 0.29
CA LYS A 8 16.64 47.94 0.69
C LYS A 8 15.67 47.08 1.52
N ILE A 9 14.89 47.69 2.41
CA ILE A 9 13.87 46.98 3.17
C ILE A 9 12.77 46.46 2.24
N LEU A 10 12.34 47.30 1.29
CA LEU A 10 11.33 46.92 0.30
C LEU A 10 11.79 45.74 -0.56
N ASP A 11 13.03 45.77 -1.06
CA ASP A 11 13.61 44.69 -1.87
C ASP A 11 13.66 43.37 -1.10
N VAL A 12 14.07 43.41 0.18
CA VAL A 12 14.06 42.21 1.04
C VAL A 12 12.64 41.70 1.26
N LEU A 13 11.67 42.59 1.49
CA LEU A 13 10.26 42.20 1.64
C LEU A 13 9.70 41.56 0.36
N ILE A 14 10.07 42.09 -0.81
CA ILE A 14 9.68 41.52 -2.11
C ILE A 14 10.27 40.12 -2.28
N ILE A 15 11.55 39.93 -1.95
CA ILE A 15 12.19 38.60 -2.01
C ILE A 15 11.49 37.62 -1.08
N ILE A 16 11.19 38.02 0.16
CA ILE A 16 10.46 37.17 1.12
C ILE A 16 9.07 36.83 0.57
N ALA A 17 8.35 37.81 0.02
CA ALA A 17 7.03 37.59 -0.56
C ALA A 17 7.07 36.59 -1.73
N ILE A 18 8.09 36.67 -2.59
CA ILE A 18 8.31 35.72 -3.69
C ILE A 18 8.58 34.31 -3.14
N VAL A 19 9.47 34.17 -2.14
CA VAL A 19 9.78 32.86 -1.54
C VAL A 19 8.53 32.22 -0.91
N VAL A 20 7.72 33.00 -0.19
CA VAL A 20 6.46 32.52 0.40
C VAL A 20 5.48 32.09 -0.69
N LEU A 21 5.37 32.84 -1.78
CA LEU A 21 4.49 32.51 -2.90
C LEU A 21 4.92 31.21 -3.59
N ILE A 22 6.22 31.01 -3.80
CA ILE A 22 6.78 29.75 -4.33
C ILE A 22 6.45 28.60 -3.39
N TYR A 23 6.65 28.77 -2.08
CA TYR A 23 6.39 27.72 -1.09
C TYR A 23 4.94 27.25 -1.12
N ILE A 24 3.97 28.17 -1.18
CA ILE A 24 2.53 27.86 -1.23
C ILE A 24 2.18 27.03 -2.48
N LEU A 25 2.83 27.28 -3.62
CA LEU A 25 2.58 26.55 -4.86
C LEU A 25 3.21 25.14 -4.86
N VAL A 26 4.43 25.02 -4.35
CA VAL A 26 5.21 23.77 -4.39
C VAL A 26 4.72 22.76 -3.37
N GLN A 27 4.34 23.21 -2.16
CA GLN A 27 3.96 22.32 -1.06
C GLN A 27 2.88 21.28 -1.45
N PRO A 28 1.67 21.69 -1.92
CA PRO A 28 0.59 20.73 -2.16
C PRO A 28 0.95 19.71 -3.25
N GLN A 29 1.75 20.11 -4.24
CA GLN A 29 2.22 19.21 -5.28
C GLN A 29 3.19 18.17 -4.69
N PHE A 30 4.15 18.60 -3.88
CA PHE A 30 5.11 17.72 -3.22
C PHE A 30 4.41 16.64 -2.36
N VAL A 31 3.40 17.03 -1.58
CA VAL A 31 2.63 16.07 -0.76
C VAL A 31 1.89 15.05 -1.62
N ARG A 32 1.32 15.48 -2.76
CA ARG A 32 0.63 14.57 -3.68
C ARG A 32 1.58 13.55 -4.29
N TYR A 33 2.73 13.99 -4.81
CA TYR A 33 3.73 13.08 -5.39
C TYR A 33 4.28 12.09 -4.37
N ARG A 34 4.53 12.56 -3.14
CA ARG A 34 4.97 11.68 -2.05
C ARG A 34 3.93 10.61 -1.74
N ASN A 35 2.65 10.98 -1.61
CA ASN A 35 1.59 10.01 -1.35
C ASN A 35 1.45 9.00 -2.49
N GLN A 36 1.50 9.44 -3.74
CA GLN A 36 1.44 8.53 -4.90
C GLN A 36 2.62 7.57 -4.95
N THR A 37 3.81 8.05 -4.59
CA THR A 37 5.02 7.20 -4.52
C THR A 37 4.89 6.15 -3.43
N ILE A 38 4.40 6.53 -2.24
CA ILE A 38 4.11 5.61 -1.14
C ILE A 38 3.09 4.55 -1.59
N GLU A 39 1.97 4.95 -2.19
CA GLU A 39 0.96 4.00 -2.68
C GLU A 39 1.51 3.06 -3.75
N ALA A 40 2.34 3.56 -4.67
CA ALA A 40 2.98 2.74 -5.69
C ALA A 40 3.94 1.71 -5.08
N GLN A 41 4.71 2.08 -4.05
CA GLN A 41 5.60 1.16 -3.34
C GLN A 41 4.83 0.08 -2.57
N ILE A 42 3.73 0.43 -1.91
CA ILE A 42 2.86 -0.58 -1.26
C ILE A 42 2.30 -1.55 -2.30
N LYS A 43 1.86 -1.05 -3.47
CA LYS A 43 1.40 -1.92 -4.56
C LYS A 43 2.51 -2.84 -5.08
N ALA A 44 3.73 -2.31 -5.22
CA ALA A 44 4.89 -3.11 -5.61
C ALA A 44 5.16 -4.25 -4.60
N ASN A 45 5.17 -3.95 -3.30
CA ASN A 45 5.29 -4.96 -2.25
C ASN A 45 4.18 -6.02 -2.33
N ALA A 46 2.94 -5.62 -2.63
CA ALA A 46 1.84 -6.56 -2.81
C ALA A 46 2.07 -7.50 -4.00
N TYR A 47 2.67 -7.01 -5.09
CA TYR A 47 3.09 -7.87 -6.21
C TYR A 47 4.26 -8.79 -5.83
N THR A 48 5.22 -8.33 -5.02
CA THR A 48 6.29 -9.19 -4.48
C THR A 48 5.72 -10.31 -3.63
N VAL A 49 4.78 -10.00 -2.72
CA VAL A 49 4.08 -11.02 -1.91
C VAL A 49 3.30 -11.98 -2.80
N LYS A 50 2.64 -11.48 -3.85
CA LYS A 50 1.99 -12.34 -4.83
C LYS A 50 2.98 -13.29 -5.49
N ALA A 51 4.12 -12.79 -5.96
CA ALA A 51 5.16 -13.60 -6.58
C ALA A 51 5.65 -14.71 -5.62
N ALA A 52 5.91 -14.37 -4.36
CA ALA A 52 6.30 -15.33 -3.32
C ALA A 52 5.24 -16.42 -3.07
N ILE A 53 3.95 -16.05 -3.03
CA ILE A 53 2.85 -17.02 -2.90
C ILE A 53 2.77 -17.95 -4.11
N GLU A 54 2.87 -17.40 -5.33
CA GLU A 54 2.84 -18.20 -6.56
C GLU A 54 4.07 -19.11 -6.70
N HIS A 55 5.24 -18.65 -6.22
CA HIS A 55 6.45 -19.45 -6.15
C HIS A 55 6.27 -20.64 -5.21
N TYR A 56 5.74 -20.42 -4.00
CA TYR A 56 5.37 -21.50 -3.08
C TYR A 56 4.42 -22.50 -3.76
N ILE A 57 3.37 -22.02 -4.45
CA ILE A 57 2.39 -22.87 -5.13
C ILE A 57 3.06 -23.73 -6.22
N ALA A 58 4.00 -23.16 -6.98
CA ALA A 58 4.74 -23.87 -8.01
C ALA A 58 5.59 -25.01 -7.41
N ASP A 59 6.27 -24.75 -6.30
CA ASP A 59 7.11 -25.74 -5.61
C ASP A 59 6.30 -26.82 -4.89
N HIS A 60 5.06 -26.51 -4.49
CA HIS A 60 4.20 -27.40 -3.72
C HIS A 60 3.07 -28.01 -4.56
N ILE A 61 3.28 -28.20 -5.87
CA ILE A 61 2.37 -28.92 -6.77
C ILE A 61 0.94 -28.33 -6.74
N GLY A 62 0.83 -27.01 -6.75
CA GLY A 62 -0.47 -26.32 -6.77
C GLY A 62 -1.13 -26.18 -5.39
N ILE A 63 -0.46 -26.55 -4.31
CA ILE A 63 -0.99 -26.37 -2.95
C ILE A 63 -0.74 -24.92 -2.51
N TYR A 64 -1.83 -24.23 -2.16
CA TYR A 64 -1.76 -22.86 -1.64
C TYR A 64 -1.19 -22.83 -0.22
N PRO A 65 -0.45 -21.75 0.15
CA PRO A 65 0.02 -21.57 1.51
C PRO A 65 -1.16 -21.39 2.46
N LYS A 66 -0.99 -21.86 3.71
CA LYS A 66 -1.99 -21.76 4.78
C LYS A 66 -1.73 -20.58 5.70
N SER A 67 -0.51 -20.06 5.68
CA SER A 67 -0.04 -18.99 6.56
C SER A 67 1.09 -18.19 5.91
N VAL A 68 1.49 -17.08 6.56
CA VAL A 68 2.65 -16.28 6.11
C VAL A 68 3.93 -17.11 6.18
N ASP A 69 4.04 -17.99 7.17
CA ASP A 69 5.19 -18.86 7.40
C ASP A 69 5.55 -19.69 6.16
N ASP A 70 4.54 -20.13 5.42
CA ASP A 70 4.72 -21.00 4.26
C ASP A 70 5.39 -20.25 3.10
N PHE A 71 4.97 -19.02 2.81
CA PHE A 71 5.47 -18.27 1.65
C PHE A 71 6.55 -17.23 2.00
N TRP A 72 6.77 -16.90 3.28
CA TRP A 72 7.73 -15.87 3.69
C TRP A 72 9.16 -16.11 3.19
N PRO A 73 9.72 -17.34 3.20
CA PRO A 73 11.06 -17.58 2.68
C PRO A 73 11.22 -17.08 1.23
N TYR A 74 10.17 -17.20 0.41
CA TYR A 74 10.16 -16.73 -0.96
C TYR A 74 10.06 -15.20 -1.05
N VAL A 75 9.48 -14.51 -0.06
CA VAL A 75 9.48 -13.03 -0.04
C VAL A 75 10.90 -12.50 0.03
N ASP A 76 11.74 -13.12 0.86
CA ASP A 76 13.14 -12.74 1.00
C ASP A 76 13.93 -13.04 -0.29
N GLU A 77 13.62 -14.14 -0.98
CA GLU A 77 14.20 -14.50 -2.28
C GLU A 77 13.80 -13.53 -3.41
N GLU A 78 12.56 -13.05 -3.39
CA GLU A 78 12.03 -12.05 -4.33
C GLU A 78 12.53 -10.61 -4.04
N GLY A 79 13.47 -10.45 -3.10
CA GLY A 79 14.13 -9.18 -2.79
C GLY A 79 13.55 -8.43 -1.59
N GLY A 80 12.66 -9.06 -0.82
CA GLY A 80 12.05 -8.49 0.37
C GLY A 80 11.02 -7.40 0.09
N ILE A 81 10.42 -6.88 1.16
CA ILE A 81 9.42 -5.80 1.09
C ILE A 81 9.72 -4.71 2.11
N ILE A 82 9.55 -3.45 1.71
CA ILE A 82 9.94 -2.29 2.52
C ILE A 82 8.70 -1.45 2.84
N ASN A 83 8.54 -1.04 4.09
CA ASN A 83 7.48 -0.11 4.47
C ASN A 83 7.84 1.30 3.98
N PRO A 84 7.11 1.87 3.02
CA PRO A 84 7.47 3.17 2.43
C PRO A 84 7.25 4.36 3.35
N LEU A 85 6.59 4.18 4.50
CA LEU A 85 6.40 5.22 5.50
C LEU A 85 7.59 5.33 6.44
N THR A 86 8.21 4.20 6.80
CA THR A 86 9.32 4.13 7.76
C THR A 86 10.67 3.94 7.09
N GLY A 87 10.71 3.38 5.87
CA GLY A 87 11.92 2.98 5.16
C GLY A 87 12.53 1.66 5.66
N ASN A 88 11.88 1.00 6.63
CA ASN A 88 12.34 -0.27 7.18
C ASN A 88 11.76 -1.44 6.41
N GLU A 89 12.47 -2.57 6.43
CA GLU A 89 11.94 -3.85 5.97
C GLU A 89 10.68 -4.22 6.77
N ILE A 90 9.66 -4.73 6.06
CA ILE A 90 8.43 -5.24 6.70
C ILE A 90 8.76 -6.63 7.22
N LEU A 91 8.57 -6.83 8.52
CA LEU A 91 8.74 -8.14 9.13
C LEU A 91 7.52 -9.01 8.85
N LYS A 92 7.73 -10.32 8.83
CA LYS A 92 6.68 -11.33 8.72
C LYS A 92 5.49 -11.09 9.67
N THR A 93 5.78 -10.67 10.90
CA THR A 93 4.79 -10.40 11.95
C THR A 93 3.95 -9.15 11.69
N GLU A 94 4.38 -8.27 10.79
CA GLU A 94 3.64 -7.07 10.40
C GLU A 94 2.68 -7.32 9.24
N VAL A 95 2.76 -8.49 8.59
CA VAL A 95 1.78 -8.90 7.59
C VAL A 95 0.47 -9.25 8.29
N HIS A 96 -0.60 -8.52 7.97
CA HIS A 96 -1.91 -8.79 8.52
C HIS A 96 -2.55 -9.98 7.82
N THR A 97 -2.78 -11.09 8.53
CA THR A 97 -3.49 -12.25 7.97
C THR A 97 -4.95 -12.26 8.37
N PHE A 98 -5.82 -12.66 7.43
CA PHE A 98 -7.24 -12.83 7.67
C PHE A 98 -7.82 -13.98 6.86
N LYS A 99 -9.08 -14.34 7.13
CA LYS A 99 -9.79 -15.43 6.45
C LYS A 99 -10.99 -14.86 5.69
N TYR A 100 -11.25 -15.44 4.52
CA TYR A 100 -12.47 -15.21 3.77
C TYR A 100 -13.51 -16.28 4.11
N ASP A 101 -14.73 -15.85 4.40
CA ASP A 101 -15.84 -16.74 4.77
C ASP A 101 -16.68 -17.16 3.57
N VAL A 102 -16.82 -16.28 2.57
CA VAL A 102 -17.67 -16.53 1.40
C VAL A 102 -16.81 -16.79 0.16
N PRO A 103 -17.23 -17.71 -0.73
CA PRO A 103 -16.60 -17.84 -2.04
C PRO A 103 -16.54 -16.49 -2.77
N GLN A 104 -15.39 -16.19 -3.40
CA GLN A 104 -15.12 -14.95 -4.16
C GLN A 104 -14.84 -13.68 -3.34
N ASP A 105 -14.98 -13.69 -2.01
CA ASP A 105 -14.60 -12.57 -1.13
C ASP A 105 -13.17 -12.07 -1.36
N TYR A 106 -12.28 -12.98 -1.75
CA TYR A 106 -10.89 -12.70 -2.08
C TYR A 106 -10.71 -11.79 -3.31
N LYS A 107 -11.75 -11.61 -4.12
CA LYS A 107 -11.79 -10.70 -5.28
C LYS A 107 -12.56 -9.42 -5.03
N ASP A 108 -13.20 -9.27 -3.87
CA ASP A 108 -14.11 -8.16 -3.59
C ASP A 108 -13.33 -6.83 -3.54
N ASP A 109 -13.46 -6.03 -4.60
CA ASP A 109 -12.88 -4.71 -4.72
C ASP A 109 -13.87 -3.60 -4.33
N SER A 110 -15.03 -3.93 -3.77
CA SER A 110 -16.03 -2.93 -3.45
C SER A 110 -15.64 -2.10 -2.21
N PRO A 111 -15.94 -0.78 -2.17
CA PRO A 111 -15.66 0.06 -0.99
C PRO A 111 -16.38 -0.36 0.29
N GLY A 112 -17.47 -1.12 0.20
CA GLY A 112 -18.19 -1.69 1.34
C GLY A 112 -17.85 -3.15 1.64
N GLY A 113 -16.96 -3.73 0.83
CA GLY A 113 -16.64 -5.14 0.82
C GLY A 113 -15.79 -5.63 1.97
N VAL A 114 -15.54 -6.93 2.02
CA VAL A 114 -14.75 -7.55 3.09
C VAL A 114 -13.30 -7.05 3.10
N ASN A 115 -12.73 -6.79 1.93
CA ASN A 115 -11.37 -6.28 1.80
C ASN A 115 -11.26 -4.82 2.26
N SER A 116 -12.33 -4.03 2.17
CA SER A 116 -12.33 -2.61 2.60
C SER A 116 -12.37 -2.45 4.13
N GLN A 117 -12.88 -3.48 4.82
CA GLN A 117 -13.06 -3.49 6.27
C GLN A 117 -11.78 -3.88 7.02
N GLN A 118 -10.80 -4.46 6.33
CA GLN A 118 -9.53 -4.86 6.93
C GLN A 118 -8.77 -3.65 7.47
N LYS A 119 -7.98 -3.87 8.54
CA LYS A 119 -7.08 -2.89 9.12
C LYS A 119 -5.74 -3.56 9.35
N GLY A 120 -4.67 -2.84 9.04
CA GLY A 120 -3.31 -3.34 9.25
C GLY A 120 -2.35 -2.21 9.59
N THR A 121 -1.08 -2.57 9.76
CA THR A 121 -0.01 -1.61 10.04
C THR A 121 0.10 -0.62 8.86
N PRO A 122 0.16 0.70 9.10
CA PRO A 122 0.32 1.67 8.02
C PRO A 122 1.52 1.36 7.12
N GLY A 123 1.31 1.33 5.80
CA GLY A 123 2.35 1.03 4.81
C GLY A 123 2.69 -0.46 4.64
N SER A 124 2.04 -1.35 5.40
CA SER A 124 2.23 -2.81 5.31
C SER A 124 1.26 -3.48 4.32
N ILE A 125 1.29 -4.81 4.29
CA ILE A 125 0.51 -5.68 3.41
C ILE A 125 -0.39 -6.59 4.25
N GLY A 126 -1.55 -6.95 3.72
CA GLY A 126 -2.43 -7.97 4.28
C GLY A 126 -2.66 -9.11 3.30
N VAL A 127 -2.78 -10.33 3.83
CA VAL A 127 -3.03 -11.55 3.05
C VAL A 127 -4.24 -12.27 3.64
N GLY A 128 -5.27 -12.44 2.80
CA GLY A 128 -6.48 -13.18 3.12
C GLY A 128 -6.46 -14.55 2.47
N PHE A 129 -6.94 -15.58 3.17
CA PHE A 129 -7.04 -16.95 2.65
C PHE A 129 -8.48 -17.44 2.64
N PHE A 130 -8.89 -18.10 1.55
CA PHE A 130 -10.19 -18.74 1.44
C PHE A 130 -10.05 -20.26 1.56
N ILE A 131 -10.76 -20.84 2.53
CA ILE A 131 -10.88 -22.29 2.75
C ILE A 131 -12.36 -22.65 2.60
N PRO A 132 -12.75 -23.48 1.60
CA PRO A 132 -14.12 -23.92 1.43
C PRO A 132 -14.67 -24.62 2.67
N ILE A 133 -15.99 -24.51 2.89
CA ILE A 133 -16.67 -25.19 3.98
C ILE A 133 -16.50 -26.71 3.84
N GLY A 134 -16.01 -27.37 4.89
CA GLY A 134 -15.74 -28.81 4.89
C GLY A 134 -14.39 -29.21 4.29
N ASP A 135 -13.58 -28.23 3.86
CA ASP A 135 -12.20 -28.43 3.42
C ASP A 135 -11.21 -27.93 4.48
N THR A 136 -9.96 -28.35 4.35
CA THR A 136 -8.81 -27.90 5.17
C THR A 136 -7.74 -27.21 4.34
N LEU A 137 -7.86 -27.24 3.01
CA LEU A 137 -6.91 -26.64 2.08
C LEU A 137 -7.38 -25.27 1.63
N VAL A 138 -6.45 -24.32 1.65
CA VAL A 138 -6.65 -23.02 0.98
C VAL A 138 -6.81 -23.26 -0.51
N LYS A 139 -7.77 -22.57 -1.12
CA LYS A 139 -8.02 -22.64 -2.57
C LYS A 139 -7.77 -21.32 -3.29
N HIS A 140 -7.85 -20.21 -2.56
CA HIS A 140 -7.64 -18.87 -3.09
C HIS A 140 -7.05 -17.96 -2.03
N TYR A 141 -6.38 -16.91 -2.49
CA TYR A 141 -5.87 -15.85 -1.63
C TYR A 141 -6.17 -14.46 -2.21
N GLY A 142 -6.10 -13.47 -1.34
CA GLY A 142 -6.16 -12.06 -1.68
C GLY A 142 -5.05 -11.29 -0.97
N VAL A 143 -4.42 -10.36 -1.66
CA VAL A 143 -3.35 -9.49 -1.14
C VAL A 143 -3.82 -8.04 -1.26
N ILE A 144 -3.80 -7.33 -0.13
CA ILE A 144 -4.18 -5.92 -0.05
C ILE A 144 -3.04 -5.10 0.57
N GLY A 145 -2.96 -3.82 0.21
CA GLY A 145 -2.01 -2.88 0.80
C GLY A 145 -2.69 -1.92 1.77
N PHE A 146 -2.00 -1.51 2.84
CA PHE A 146 -2.53 -0.54 3.80
C PHE A 146 -1.90 0.84 3.66
N ASN A 147 -2.72 1.86 3.52
CA ASN A 147 -2.30 3.25 3.41
C ASN A 147 -1.74 3.80 4.73
N LYS A 148 -1.35 5.09 4.73
CA LYS A 148 -0.83 5.80 5.92
C LYS A 148 -1.72 5.81 7.16
N SER A 149 -2.99 5.44 7.02
CA SER A 149 -3.98 5.36 8.10
C SER A 149 -4.30 3.90 8.48
N GLY A 150 -3.57 2.92 7.94
CA GLY A 150 -3.83 1.50 8.18
C GLY A 150 -5.07 0.97 7.45
N ASN A 151 -5.62 1.74 6.50
CA ASN A 151 -6.80 1.36 5.73
C ASN A 151 -6.40 0.78 4.37
N PRO A 152 -7.21 -0.11 3.79
CA PRO A 152 -6.94 -0.69 2.47
C PRO A 152 -6.79 0.40 1.41
N LEU A 153 -5.81 0.21 0.51
CA LEU A 153 -5.62 1.06 -0.64
C LEU A 153 -6.82 0.99 -1.56
N PHE A 154 -7.10 2.11 -2.22
CA PHE A 154 -8.12 2.17 -3.25
C PHE A 154 -7.52 2.76 -4.53
N TYR A 155 -8.20 2.51 -5.64
CA TYR A 155 -7.99 3.22 -6.90
C TYR A 155 -9.31 3.72 -7.44
N LEU A 156 -9.23 4.66 -8.37
CA LEU A 156 -10.38 5.12 -9.14
C LEU A 156 -10.30 4.48 -10.52
N ASP A 157 -11.39 3.90 -10.99
CA ASP A 157 -11.50 3.42 -12.37
C ASP A 157 -11.65 4.60 -13.36
N PRO A 158 -11.66 4.36 -14.68
CA PRO A 158 -11.87 5.43 -15.66
C PRO A 158 -13.20 6.18 -15.50
N ALA A 159 -14.21 5.57 -14.86
CA ALA A 159 -15.50 6.17 -14.55
C ALA A 159 -15.52 6.91 -13.19
N LYS A 160 -14.36 7.06 -12.54
CA LYS A 160 -14.18 7.66 -11.21
C LYS A 160 -14.92 6.92 -10.08
N LYS A 161 -15.24 5.65 -10.26
CA LYS A 161 -15.73 4.80 -9.18
C LYS A 161 -14.55 4.30 -8.36
N ARG A 162 -14.75 4.23 -7.04
CA ARG A 162 -13.75 3.80 -6.08
C ARG A 162 -13.77 2.28 -5.96
N HIS A 163 -12.59 1.68 -6.01
CA HIS A 163 -12.37 0.24 -5.87
C HIS A 163 -11.21 0.00 -4.91
N ILE A 164 -11.25 -1.08 -4.14
CA ILE A 164 -10.14 -1.53 -3.29
C ILE A 164 -9.09 -2.15 -4.19
N PHE A 165 -7.83 -1.82 -3.93
CA PHE A 165 -6.72 -2.49 -4.57
C PHE A 165 -6.52 -3.86 -3.91
N VAL A 166 -6.87 -4.91 -4.64
CA VAL A 166 -6.66 -6.31 -4.26
C VAL A 166 -6.01 -7.06 -5.42
N ILE A 167 -5.00 -7.87 -5.11
CA ILE A 167 -4.39 -8.83 -6.03
C ILE A 167 -4.81 -10.22 -5.54
N TYR A 168 -5.19 -11.11 -6.43
CA TYR A 168 -5.66 -12.44 -6.04
C TYR A 168 -5.16 -13.55 -6.97
N GLY A 169 -5.27 -14.79 -6.48
CA GLY A 169 -5.01 -16.05 -7.19
C GLY A 169 -5.80 -17.20 -6.57
#